data_AF-A0A8I6XXK0-F1
#
_entry.id   AF-A0A8I6XXK0-F1
#
_cell.length_a   1.000
_cell.length_b   1.000
_cell.length_c   1.000
_cell.angle_alpha   90.00
_cell.angle_beta   90.00
_cell.angle_gamma   90.00
#
_symmetry.space_group_name_H-M   'P 1'
#
loop_
_entity.id
_entity.type
_entity.pdbx_description
1 polymer ?
#
loop_
_entity_poly.entity_id
_entity_poly.type
_entity_poly.pdbx_seq_one_letter_code
_entity_poly.pdbx_strand_id
1 'polypeptide(L)'
;MAEIQISALQSTTVPAKNVDRPVYIARFNVQGSSADYVGFIAAIRNNLANPKHSTHNRPVLPPVLPSVVPNVEPTPSRWFHVELKTRTSTLTIAARADNLYLEGFRSSDGTWWELTKGLIPGATYVGFGNSYGNLLGNSLNLSNLPIGRQQMNDAVDALASRTRADLTSGPKQHEAKEAVATLLLMVHEATRFQSVSGFVATQLQAKDKKSDKITTEMKAQVNGWKELSKALLKTDVKPPAKFTPIEKMGVLTAEQAAATLGILRFVEVPGGMTEAKALELFHASGRN
;
A
#
# COMPACT_ATOMS: atom_id res chain seq x y z
N MET A 1 13.86 -13.28 -5.94
CA MET A 1 14.06 -12.98 -4.52
C MET A 1 12.97 -12.03 -4.09
N ALA A 2 12.17 -12.40 -3.10
CA ALA A 2 11.33 -11.45 -2.38
C ALA A 2 12.26 -10.35 -1.83
N GLU A 3 11.86 -9.08 -1.93
CA GLU A 3 12.63 -7.98 -1.32
C GLU A 3 12.65 -8.26 0.19
N ILE A 4 13.77 -8.85 0.64
CA ILE A 4 14.07 -9.04 2.06
C ILE A 4 14.14 -7.62 2.61
N GLN A 5 13.14 -7.24 3.40
CA GLN A 5 13.26 -6.10 4.31
C GLN A 5 14.47 -6.41 5.19
N ILE A 6 15.61 -5.78 4.89
CA ILE A 6 16.75 -5.76 5.80
C ILE A 6 16.30 -4.91 6.99
N SER A 7 15.75 -5.58 7.99
CA SER A 7 15.58 -5.05 9.34
C SER A 7 16.42 -5.93 10.26
N ALA A 8 17.72 -5.69 10.26
CA ALA A 8 18.63 -6.28 11.22
C ALA A 8 19.74 -5.28 11.57
N LEU A 9 19.34 -4.19 12.22
CA LEU A 9 20.11 -3.50 13.26
C LEU A 9 19.05 -3.00 14.24
N GLN A 10 19.33 -3.05 15.55
CA GLN A 10 18.51 -2.43 16.60
C GLN A 10 18.54 -0.90 16.42
N SER A 11 17.90 -0.42 15.37
CA SER A 11 17.57 0.97 15.17
C SER A 11 16.38 1.24 16.08
N THR A 12 16.53 2.16 17.02
CA THR A 12 15.39 2.75 17.71
C THR A 12 14.48 3.33 16.63
N THR A 13 13.35 2.67 16.33
CA THR A 13 12.34 3.19 15.40
C THR A 13 11.99 4.60 15.85
N VAL A 14 12.26 5.59 14.99
CA VAL A 14 11.89 6.97 15.28
C VAL A 14 10.36 7.07 15.21
N PRO A 15 9.67 7.49 16.29
CA PRO A 15 8.22 7.59 16.27
C PRO A 15 7.74 8.53 15.18
N ALA A 16 6.74 8.09 14.43
CA ALA A 16 6.11 8.87 13.38
C ALA A 16 5.43 10.13 13.92
N LYS A 17 5.26 11.11 13.03
CA LYS A 17 4.50 12.34 13.30
C LYS A 17 3.22 12.34 12.48
N ASN A 18 2.20 13.07 12.93
CA ASN A 18 0.96 13.32 12.18
C ASN A 18 0.16 12.07 11.79
N VAL A 19 0.33 10.94 12.48
CA VAL A 19 -0.45 9.72 12.19
C VAL A 19 -1.95 9.99 12.37
N ASP A 20 -2.32 10.82 13.33
CA ASP A 20 -3.68 11.28 13.65
C ASP A 20 -4.17 12.46 12.79
N ARG A 21 -3.29 13.03 11.96
CA ARG A 21 -3.56 14.18 11.08
C ARG A 21 -3.35 13.78 9.62
N PRO A 22 -4.18 12.86 9.08
CA PRO A 22 -4.01 12.37 7.73
C PRO A 22 -4.22 13.50 6.71
N VAL A 23 -3.40 13.52 5.66
CA VAL A 23 -3.55 14.46 4.53
C VAL A 23 -4.81 14.17 3.72
N TYR A 24 -5.34 12.96 3.83
CA TYR A 24 -6.54 12.50 3.14
C TYR A 24 -7.16 11.31 3.87
N ILE A 25 -8.50 11.21 3.86
CA ILE A 25 -9.24 10.05 4.36
C ILE A 25 -10.08 9.46 3.24
N ALA A 26 -9.71 8.27 2.78
CA ALA A 26 -10.45 7.51 1.78
C ALA A 26 -11.50 6.63 2.48
N ARG A 27 -12.73 6.61 1.99
CA ARG A 27 -13.83 5.85 2.60
C ARG A 27 -14.40 4.85 1.62
N PHE A 28 -14.64 3.63 2.08
CA PHE A 28 -15.29 2.60 1.28
C PHE A 28 -16.26 1.77 2.13
N ASN A 29 -17.49 1.65 1.64
CA ASN A 29 -18.44 0.66 2.15
C ASN A 29 -18.14 -0.68 1.47
N VAL A 30 -17.81 -1.72 2.25
CA VAL A 30 -17.50 -3.06 1.74
C VAL A 30 -18.67 -3.69 0.98
N GLN A 31 -19.90 -3.22 1.21
CA GLN A 31 -21.10 -3.61 0.47
C GLN A 31 -21.35 -2.74 -0.78
N GLY A 32 -20.49 -1.75 -1.05
CA GLY A 32 -20.57 -0.86 -2.21
C GLY A 32 -20.38 -1.59 -3.53
N SER A 33 -20.81 -0.96 -4.62
CA SER A 33 -20.69 -1.54 -5.95
C SER A 33 -19.22 -1.65 -6.39
N SER A 34 -18.99 -2.45 -7.43
CA SER A 34 -17.67 -2.49 -8.08
C SER A 34 -17.26 -1.11 -8.64
N ALA A 35 -18.22 -0.31 -9.10
CA ALA A 35 -17.96 1.07 -9.55
C ALA A 35 -17.51 1.97 -8.40
N ASP A 36 -18.15 1.86 -7.23
CA ASP A 36 -17.76 2.61 -6.02
C ASP A 36 -16.34 2.25 -5.59
N TYR A 37 -15.97 0.97 -5.68
CA TYR A 37 -14.61 0.52 -5.37
C TYR A 37 -13.58 1.10 -6.34
N VAL A 38 -13.88 1.10 -7.65
CA VAL A 38 -13.00 1.71 -8.65
C VAL A 38 -12.83 3.22 -8.38
N GLY A 39 -13.92 3.91 -8.06
CA GLY A 39 -13.90 5.32 -7.66
C GLY A 39 -13.06 5.56 -6.40
N PHE A 40 -13.23 4.72 -5.38
CA PHE A 40 -12.46 4.75 -4.13
C PHE A 40 -10.95 4.61 -4.39
N ILE A 41 -10.51 3.61 -5.15
CA ILE A 41 -9.09 3.41 -5.48
C ILE A 41 -8.55 4.56 -6.33
N ALA A 42 -9.32 5.07 -7.30
CA ALA A 42 -8.92 6.21 -8.12
C ALA A 42 -8.74 7.48 -7.27
N ALA A 43 -9.63 7.72 -6.31
CA ALA A 43 -9.54 8.86 -5.41
C ALA A 43 -8.27 8.81 -4.54
N ILE A 44 -7.86 7.62 -4.05
CA ILE A 44 -6.59 7.46 -3.33
C ILE A 44 -5.42 7.86 -4.24
N ARG A 45 -5.35 7.30 -5.46
CA ARG A 45 -4.26 7.62 -6.41
C ARG A 45 -4.16 9.12 -6.69
N ASN A 46 -5.29 9.80 -6.92
CA ASN A 46 -5.33 11.22 -7.25
C ASN A 46 -4.92 12.12 -6.07
N ASN A 47 -5.35 11.78 -4.85
CA ASN A 47 -5.04 12.58 -3.66
C ASN A 47 -3.61 12.37 -3.15
N LEU A 48 -2.97 11.24 -3.46
CA LEU A 48 -1.60 10.96 -3.03
C LEU A 48 -0.53 11.33 -4.07
N ALA A 49 -0.91 11.51 -5.33
CA ALA A 49 0.00 11.89 -6.42
C ALA A 49 0.78 13.18 -6.14
N ASN A 50 1.97 13.29 -6.72
CA ASN A 50 2.61 14.57 -6.95
C ASN A 50 1.97 15.22 -8.19
N PRO A 51 1.23 16.34 -8.07
CA PRO A 51 0.51 16.95 -9.20
C PRO A 51 1.43 17.44 -10.33
N LYS A 52 2.73 17.57 -10.05
CA LYS A 52 3.75 18.06 -10.99
C LYS A 52 4.66 16.95 -11.50
N HIS A 53 4.35 15.68 -11.18
CA HIS A 53 5.12 14.54 -11.65
C HIS A 53 4.19 13.40 -12.09
N SER A 54 4.11 13.21 -13.40
CA SER A 54 3.40 12.10 -14.04
C SER A 54 4.28 11.49 -15.12
N THR A 55 4.15 10.19 -15.33
CA THR A 55 4.80 9.47 -16.42
C THR A 55 3.74 8.68 -17.19
N HIS A 56 3.72 8.76 -18.52
CA HIS A 56 2.77 8.00 -19.36
C HIS A 56 1.30 8.10 -18.88
N ASN A 57 0.86 9.30 -18.48
CA ASN A 57 -0.47 9.56 -17.89
C ASN A 57 -0.78 8.80 -16.59
N ARG A 58 0.26 8.35 -15.88
CA ARG A 58 0.17 7.73 -14.56
C ARG A 58 0.73 8.65 -13.48
N PRO A 59 0.06 8.77 -12.32
CA PRO A 59 0.58 9.57 -11.22
C PRO A 59 1.84 8.94 -10.64
N VAL A 60 2.75 9.78 -10.15
CA VAL A 60 3.92 9.39 -9.34
C VAL A 60 3.72 9.92 -7.93
N LEU A 61 4.00 9.11 -6.90
CA LEU A 61 4.02 9.59 -5.52
C LEU A 61 5.10 10.68 -5.34
N PRO A 62 4.94 11.62 -4.40
CA PRO A 62 6.08 12.42 -3.96
C PRO A 62 7.14 11.51 -3.33
N PRO A 63 8.42 11.93 -3.34
CA PRO A 63 9.46 11.23 -2.60
C PRO A 63 9.15 11.14 -1.11
N VAL A 64 9.82 10.20 -0.42
CA VAL A 64 9.89 10.21 1.04
C VAL A 64 10.61 11.50 1.45
N LEU A 65 10.11 12.19 2.48
CA LEU A 65 10.80 13.38 2.97
C LEU A 65 12.16 12.98 3.54
N PRO A 66 13.26 13.68 3.18
CA PRO A 66 14.57 13.38 3.73
C PRO A 66 14.62 13.74 5.22
N SER A 67 15.55 13.12 5.94
CA SER A 67 15.82 13.52 7.32
C SER A 67 16.43 14.91 7.35
N VAL A 68 16.00 15.73 8.31
CA VAL A 68 16.61 17.03 8.61
C VAL A 68 17.96 16.90 9.34
N VAL A 69 18.29 15.69 9.82
CA VAL A 69 19.57 15.38 10.47
C VAL A 69 20.33 14.34 9.63
N PRO A 70 21.59 14.63 9.23
CA PRO A 70 22.42 13.66 8.51
C PRO A 70 22.53 12.33 9.27
N ASN A 71 22.49 11.21 8.53
CA ASN A 71 22.62 9.84 9.08
C ASN A 71 21.54 9.41 10.08
N VAL A 72 20.43 10.14 10.17
CA VAL A 72 19.24 9.73 10.92
C VAL A 72 18.16 9.32 9.93
N GLU A 73 17.49 8.19 10.18
CA GLU A 73 16.35 7.76 9.36
C GLU A 73 15.25 8.83 9.35
N PRO A 74 14.64 9.14 8.18
CA PRO A 74 13.61 10.14 8.11
C PRO A 74 12.38 9.75 8.94
N THR A 75 11.88 10.68 9.74
CA THR A 75 10.65 10.48 10.50
C THR A 75 9.44 10.49 9.56
N PRO A 76 8.65 9.39 9.46
CA PRO A 76 7.46 9.40 8.61
C PRO A 76 6.43 10.40 9.16
N SER A 77 6.05 11.38 8.34
CA SER A 77 5.20 12.50 8.75
C SER A 77 4.00 12.74 7.83
N ARG A 78 3.90 12.00 6.72
CA ARG A 78 2.82 12.11 5.74
C ARG A 78 2.00 10.82 5.74
N TRP A 79 0.75 10.94 6.17
CA TRP A 79 -0.14 9.82 6.40
C TRP A 79 -1.47 10.04 5.69
N PHE A 80 -2.11 8.97 5.26
CA PHE A 80 -3.52 8.98 4.87
C PHE A 80 -4.24 7.87 5.60
N HIS A 81 -5.54 8.06 5.82
CA HIS A 81 -6.38 7.03 6.41
C HIS A 81 -7.24 6.38 5.35
N VAL A 82 -7.51 5.10 5.55
CA VAL A 82 -8.56 4.36 4.87
C VAL A 82 -9.58 3.93 5.90
N GLU A 83 -10.83 4.35 5.74
CA GLU A 83 -11.95 3.89 6.55
C GLU A 83 -12.78 2.88 5.75
N LEU A 84 -12.76 1.62 6.21
CA LEU A 84 -13.55 0.54 5.64
C LEU A 84 -14.75 0.28 6.54
N LYS A 85 -15.95 0.26 5.95
CA LYS A 85 -17.20 0.07 6.68
C LYS A 85 -17.91 -1.20 6.21
N THR A 86 -18.22 -2.09 7.14
CA THR A 86 -19.14 -3.21 6.94
C THR A 86 -20.53 -2.83 7.46
N ARG A 87 -21.46 -3.79 7.54
CA ARG A 87 -22.77 -3.53 8.15
C ARG A 87 -22.67 -3.31 9.66
N THR A 88 -21.65 -3.88 10.30
CA THR A 88 -21.51 -3.97 11.76
C THR A 88 -20.28 -3.26 12.29
N SER A 89 -19.28 -2.99 11.44
CA SER A 89 -17.97 -2.53 11.89
C SER A 89 -17.46 -1.37 11.05
N THR A 90 -16.57 -0.56 11.64
CA THR A 90 -15.75 0.41 10.94
C THR A 90 -14.30 0.21 11.36
N LEU A 91 -13.41 0.08 10.39
CA LEU A 91 -11.97 -0.05 10.60
C LEU A 91 -11.27 1.15 10.00
N THR A 92 -10.43 1.83 10.77
CA THR A 92 -9.51 2.85 10.24
C THR A 92 -8.14 2.23 10.04
N ILE A 93 -7.52 2.42 8.88
CA ILE A 93 -6.16 1.99 8.57
C ILE A 93 -5.29 3.24 8.42
N ALA A 94 -4.12 3.26 9.06
CA ALA A 94 -3.10 4.28 8.89
C ALA A 94 -2.03 3.78 7.91
N ALA A 95 -1.87 4.52 6.81
CA ALA A 95 -0.89 4.21 5.79
C ALA A 95 -0.06 5.45 5.40
N ARG A 96 1.20 5.20 5.04
CA ARG A 96 2.12 6.24 4.62
C ARG A 96 1.74 6.80 3.24
N ALA A 97 1.66 8.12 3.14
CA ALA A 97 1.27 8.82 1.91
C ALA A 97 2.39 8.94 0.85
N ASP A 98 3.62 8.57 1.20
CA ASP A 98 4.80 8.63 0.32
C ASP A 98 5.16 7.27 -0.33
N ASN A 99 4.78 6.16 0.30
CA ASN A 99 5.09 4.81 -0.18
C ASN A 99 3.94 3.80 -0.05
N LEU A 100 2.77 4.22 0.44
CA LEU A 100 1.57 3.38 0.60
C LEU A 100 1.80 2.18 1.53
N TYR A 101 2.69 2.27 2.52
CA TYR A 101 2.87 1.19 3.49
C TYR A 101 1.80 1.27 4.56
N LEU A 102 1.15 0.13 4.81
CA LEU A 102 0.21 -0.06 5.92
C LEU A 102 1.04 -0.24 7.19
N GLU A 103 0.89 0.68 8.15
CA GLU A 103 1.67 0.65 9.40
C GLU A 103 0.81 0.44 10.64
N GLY A 104 -0.50 0.67 10.54
CA GLY A 104 -1.40 0.36 11.63
C GLY A 104 -2.88 0.40 11.28
N PHE A 105 -3.69 -0.02 12.23
CA PHE A 105 -5.15 0.03 12.14
C PHE A 105 -5.76 0.34 13.50
N ARG A 106 -6.96 0.91 13.53
CA ARG A 106 -7.69 1.25 14.75
C ARG A 106 -8.93 0.37 14.87
N SER A 107 -8.98 -0.46 15.91
CA SER A 107 -10.14 -1.30 16.25
C SER A 107 -11.29 -0.47 16.84
N SER A 108 -12.46 -1.08 16.96
CA SER A 108 -13.69 -0.45 17.44
C SER A 108 -13.60 0.05 18.89
N ASP A 109 -12.72 -0.54 19.71
CA ASP A 109 -12.42 -0.09 21.08
C ASP A 109 -11.53 1.16 21.12
N GLY A 110 -11.12 1.70 19.96
CA GLY A 110 -10.26 2.85 19.83
C GLY A 110 -8.75 2.54 19.89
N THR A 111 -8.37 1.27 20.10
CA THR A 111 -6.95 0.87 20.15
C THR A 111 -6.30 1.03 18.78
N TRP A 112 -5.22 1.81 18.70
CA TRP A 112 -4.32 1.78 17.56
C TRP A 112 -3.38 0.57 17.68
N TRP A 113 -3.41 -0.27 16.67
CA TRP A 113 -2.51 -1.40 16.47
C TRP A 113 -1.43 -1.02 15.46
N GLU A 114 -0.17 -1.22 15.80
CA GLU A 114 0.96 -0.95 14.90
C GLU A 114 1.62 -2.26 14.42
N LEU A 115 2.08 -2.25 13.17
CA LEU A 115 2.82 -3.33 12.52
C LEU A 115 4.34 -3.14 12.58
N THR A 116 4.78 -1.93 12.93
CA THR A 116 6.19 -1.62 13.20
C THR A 116 6.30 -1.15 14.64
N LYS A 117 7.01 -1.91 15.48
CA LYS A 117 7.09 -1.62 16.91
C LYS A 117 7.69 -0.24 17.17
N GLY A 118 6.98 0.59 17.93
CA GLY A 118 7.37 1.93 18.33
C GLY A 118 7.18 3.00 17.24
N LEU A 119 6.51 2.69 16.13
CA LEU A 119 6.33 3.62 15.03
C LEU A 119 5.17 4.58 15.29
N ILE A 120 4.01 4.10 15.75
CA ILE A 120 2.82 4.94 15.96
C ILE A 120 2.77 5.35 17.43
N PRO A 121 2.85 6.65 17.76
CA PRO A 121 2.77 7.10 19.15
C PRO A 121 1.50 6.61 19.86
N GLY A 122 1.67 5.93 20.99
CA GLY A 122 0.57 5.40 21.81
C GLY A 122 -0.09 4.13 21.27
N ALA A 123 0.39 3.57 20.17
CA ALA A 123 -0.13 2.31 19.62
C ALA A 123 0.35 1.08 20.39
N THR A 124 -0.37 -0.03 20.20
CA THR A 124 -0.02 -1.36 20.69
C THR A 124 0.54 -2.18 19.53
N TYR A 125 1.76 -2.70 19.67
CA TYR A 125 2.33 -3.58 18.64
C TYR A 125 1.50 -4.86 18.49
N VAL A 126 1.11 -5.18 17.26
CA VAL A 126 0.19 -6.30 16.96
C VAL A 126 0.84 -7.67 17.11
N GLY A 127 2.18 -7.73 17.23
CA GLY A 127 2.94 -8.96 17.39
C GLY A 127 3.51 -9.54 16.09
N PHE A 128 3.36 -8.84 14.96
CA PHE A 128 3.93 -9.21 13.67
C PHE A 128 4.14 -7.98 12.77
N GLY A 129 5.03 -8.11 11.77
CA GLY A 129 5.31 -7.06 10.79
C GLY A 129 4.38 -7.03 9.58
N ASN A 130 4.49 -5.99 8.75
CA ASN A 130 3.62 -5.73 7.59
C ASN A 130 4.04 -6.41 6.27
N SER A 131 5.15 -7.13 6.22
CA SER A 131 5.58 -7.84 5.01
C SER A 131 4.78 -9.12 4.78
N TYR A 132 4.59 -9.52 3.52
CA TYR A 132 3.97 -10.81 3.21
C TYR A 132 4.71 -12.02 3.79
N GLY A 133 6.02 -11.91 4.04
CA GLY A 133 6.77 -12.93 4.78
C GLY A 133 6.29 -13.06 6.24
N ASN A 134 6.08 -11.94 6.93
CA ASN A 134 5.56 -11.95 8.31
C ASN A 134 4.09 -12.38 8.40
N LEU A 135 3.29 -12.01 7.39
CA LEU A 135 1.85 -12.26 7.34
C LEU A 135 1.52 -13.68 6.89
N LEU A 136 2.17 -14.18 5.82
CA LEU A 136 1.83 -15.44 5.16
C LEU A 136 2.95 -16.49 5.27
N GLY A 137 3.98 -16.23 6.07
CA GLY A 137 5.20 -17.04 6.19
C GLY A 137 6.16 -16.90 4.99
N ASN A 138 5.63 -16.62 3.80
CA ASN A 138 6.40 -16.41 2.57
C ASN A 138 5.58 -15.58 1.58
N SER A 139 6.21 -14.63 0.87
CA SER A 139 5.51 -13.86 -0.18
C SER A 139 5.06 -14.70 -1.37
N LEU A 140 5.62 -15.89 -1.57
CA LEU A 140 5.14 -16.87 -2.55
C LEU A 140 3.70 -17.32 -2.28
N ASN A 141 3.27 -17.26 -1.01
CA ASN A 141 1.91 -17.64 -0.59
C ASN A 141 0.86 -16.57 -0.91
N LEU A 142 1.26 -15.41 -1.44
CA LEU A 142 0.32 -14.36 -1.84
C LEU A 142 -0.70 -14.87 -2.88
N SER A 143 -0.27 -15.71 -3.81
CA SER A 143 -1.16 -16.33 -4.81
C SER A 143 -2.10 -17.40 -4.23
N ASN A 144 -1.99 -17.72 -2.94
CA ASN A 144 -2.91 -18.64 -2.26
C ASN A 144 -4.04 -17.91 -1.52
N LEU A 145 -3.92 -16.59 -1.33
CA LEU A 145 -4.88 -15.78 -0.59
C LEU A 145 -6.14 -15.55 -1.44
N PRO A 146 -7.31 -16.10 -1.07
CA PRO A 146 -8.55 -15.80 -1.77
C PRO A 146 -8.95 -14.35 -1.51
N ILE A 147 -9.39 -13.65 -2.57
CA ILE A 147 -9.93 -12.30 -2.46
C ILE A 147 -11.33 -12.24 -3.05
N GLY A 148 -12.18 -11.46 -2.38
CA GLY A 148 -13.58 -11.32 -2.70
C GLY A 148 -14.28 -10.45 -1.67
N ARG A 149 -15.56 -10.17 -1.90
CA ARG A 149 -16.33 -9.28 -1.03
C ARG A 149 -16.42 -9.81 0.40
N GLN A 150 -16.70 -11.11 0.56
CA GLN A 150 -16.77 -11.73 1.87
C GLN A 150 -15.42 -11.69 2.59
N GLN A 151 -14.32 -11.95 1.90
CA GLN A 151 -12.97 -11.90 2.49
C GLN A 151 -12.62 -10.49 2.98
N MET A 152 -12.96 -9.44 2.21
CA MET A 152 -12.81 -8.06 2.67
C MET A 152 -13.69 -7.77 3.90
N ASN A 153 -14.93 -8.25 3.91
CA ASN A 153 -15.85 -8.06 5.03
C ASN A 153 -15.31 -8.71 6.30
N ASP A 154 -14.94 -9.99 6.22
CA ASP A 154 -14.41 -10.77 7.34
C ASP A 154 -13.11 -10.16 7.87
N ALA A 155 -12.22 -9.70 6.98
CA ALA A 155 -10.99 -9.02 7.38
C ALA A 155 -11.26 -7.72 8.14
N VAL A 156 -12.25 -6.93 7.71
CA VAL A 156 -12.65 -5.71 8.43
C VAL A 156 -13.23 -6.06 9.80
N ASP A 157 -14.15 -7.02 9.87
CA ASP A 157 -14.80 -7.42 11.12
C ASP A 157 -13.80 -8.03 12.12
N ALA A 158 -12.84 -8.85 11.66
CA ALA A 158 -11.79 -9.42 12.48
C ALA A 158 -10.85 -8.36 13.09
N LEU A 159 -10.39 -7.40 12.28
CA LEU A 159 -9.49 -6.35 12.79
C LEU A 159 -10.24 -5.30 13.62
N ALA A 160 -11.49 -4.99 13.28
CA ALA A 160 -12.31 -4.04 14.03
C ALA A 160 -12.70 -4.58 15.41
N SER A 161 -12.94 -5.90 15.54
CA SER A 161 -13.29 -6.53 16.81
C SER A 161 -12.09 -6.88 17.69
N ARG A 162 -10.86 -6.71 17.19
CA ARG A 162 -9.64 -7.07 17.90
C ARG A 162 -9.48 -6.26 19.19
N THR A 163 -9.09 -6.96 20.26
CA THR A 163 -8.81 -6.39 21.59
C THR A 163 -7.41 -6.80 22.08
N ARG A 164 -6.93 -6.17 23.16
CA ARG A 164 -5.65 -6.52 23.78
C ARG A 164 -5.58 -7.96 24.30
N ALA A 165 -6.72 -8.57 24.64
CA ALA A 165 -6.78 -9.97 25.07
C ALA A 165 -6.40 -10.95 23.95
N ASP A 166 -6.54 -10.54 22.68
CA ASP A 166 -6.26 -11.40 21.52
C ASP A 166 -4.75 -11.57 21.24
N LEU A 167 -3.88 -10.76 21.86
CA LEU A 167 -2.43 -10.79 21.64
C LEU A 167 -1.79 -12.14 21.99
N THR A 168 -2.33 -12.84 22.99
CA THR A 168 -1.81 -14.11 23.47
C THR A 168 -2.46 -15.31 22.78
N SER A 169 -3.48 -15.10 21.95
CA SER A 169 -4.21 -16.15 21.24
C SER A 169 -3.58 -16.43 19.88
N GLY A 170 -2.92 -17.58 19.74
CA GLY A 170 -2.34 -18.03 18.47
C GLY A 170 -3.34 -18.00 17.29
N PRO A 171 -4.57 -18.54 17.43
CA PRO A 171 -5.59 -18.46 16.39
C PRO A 171 -5.96 -17.01 16.01
N LYS A 172 -6.08 -16.11 16.99
CA LYS A 172 -6.38 -14.69 16.72
C LYS A 172 -5.23 -13.94 16.07
N GLN A 173 -3.99 -14.31 16.38
CA GLN A 173 -2.82 -13.81 15.66
C GLN A 173 -2.81 -14.26 14.20
N HIS A 174 -3.19 -15.52 13.92
CA HIS A 174 -3.32 -16.02 12.56
C HIS A 174 -4.42 -15.30 11.78
N GLU A 175 -5.62 -15.18 12.36
CA GLU A 175 -6.75 -14.45 11.77
C GLU A 175 -6.38 -13.00 11.46
N ALA A 176 -5.70 -12.30 12.38
CA ALA A 176 -5.26 -10.92 12.17
C ALA A 176 -4.23 -10.80 11.03
N LYS A 177 -3.30 -11.76 10.89
CA LYS A 177 -2.33 -11.78 9.78
C LYS A 177 -3.01 -11.94 8.42
N GLU A 178 -3.95 -12.88 8.30
CA GLU A 178 -4.71 -13.09 7.07
C GLU A 178 -5.60 -11.89 6.73
N ALA A 179 -6.21 -11.27 7.74
CA ALA A 179 -7.00 -10.06 7.55
C ALA A 179 -6.14 -8.88 7.07
N VAL A 180 -4.97 -8.65 7.68
CA VAL A 180 -4.03 -7.62 7.22
C VAL A 180 -3.57 -7.91 5.79
N ALA A 181 -3.23 -9.17 5.46
CA ALA A 181 -2.81 -9.54 4.10
C ALA A 181 -3.92 -9.28 3.05
N THR A 182 -5.17 -9.61 3.40
CA THR A 182 -6.34 -9.37 2.56
C THR A 182 -6.52 -7.89 2.26
N LEU A 183 -6.51 -7.04 3.29
CA LEU A 183 -6.67 -5.59 3.12
C LEU A 183 -5.46 -4.93 2.46
N LEU A 184 -4.25 -5.46 2.67
CA LEU A 184 -3.05 -4.98 1.98
C LEU A 184 -3.19 -5.22 0.46
N LEU A 185 -3.63 -6.41 0.05
CA LEU A 185 -3.86 -6.73 -1.36
C LEU A 185 -5.03 -5.92 -1.97
N MET A 186 -6.17 -5.87 -1.28
CA MET A 186 -7.39 -5.25 -1.81
C MET A 186 -7.47 -3.73 -1.66
N VAL A 187 -6.51 -3.09 -0.98
CA VAL A 187 -6.46 -1.62 -0.86
C VAL A 187 -5.12 -1.09 -1.35
N HIS A 188 -4.01 -1.56 -0.78
CA HIS A 188 -2.70 -0.96 -1.01
C HIS A 188 -2.10 -1.43 -2.33
N GLU A 189 -2.11 -2.73 -2.61
CA GLU A 189 -1.68 -3.24 -3.92
C GLU A 189 -2.65 -2.85 -5.03
N ALA A 190 -3.95 -2.84 -4.75
CA ALA A 190 -4.94 -2.27 -5.67
C ALA A 190 -4.67 -0.79 -5.96
N THR A 191 -4.22 0.01 -4.99
CA THR A 191 -3.81 1.40 -5.24
C THR A 191 -2.58 1.44 -6.15
N ARG A 192 -1.57 0.61 -5.87
CA ARG A 192 -0.31 0.54 -6.63
C ARG A 192 -0.47 0.02 -8.05
N PHE A 193 -1.43 -0.87 -8.32
CA PHE A 193 -1.56 -1.57 -9.61
C PHE A 193 -2.98 -1.54 -10.18
N GLN A 194 -3.10 -1.16 -11.44
CA GLN A 194 -4.36 -1.24 -12.19
C GLN A 194 -4.80 -2.69 -12.34
N SER A 195 -3.87 -3.60 -12.64
CA SER A 195 -4.11 -5.05 -12.77
C SER A 195 -4.81 -5.62 -11.52
N VAL A 196 -4.28 -5.32 -10.33
CA VAL A 196 -4.85 -5.75 -9.05
C VAL A 196 -6.19 -5.08 -8.78
N SER A 197 -6.32 -3.76 -8.99
CA SER A 197 -7.61 -3.08 -8.78
C SER A 197 -8.71 -3.57 -9.71
N GLY A 198 -8.39 -3.85 -10.98
CA GLY A 198 -9.34 -4.40 -11.94
C GLY A 198 -9.77 -5.82 -11.55
N PHE A 199 -8.82 -6.65 -11.11
CA PHE A 199 -9.13 -7.98 -10.61
C PHE A 199 -10.01 -7.95 -9.36
N VAL A 200 -9.70 -7.12 -8.36
CA VAL A 200 -10.55 -6.98 -7.18
C VAL A 200 -11.96 -6.49 -7.57
N ALA A 201 -12.06 -5.52 -8.49
CA ALA A 201 -13.33 -5.00 -8.94
C ALA A 201 -14.23 -6.11 -9.54
N THR A 202 -13.68 -7.05 -10.31
CA THR A 202 -14.45 -8.19 -10.84
C THR A 202 -14.90 -9.15 -9.74
N GLN A 203 -14.09 -9.36 -8.70
CA GLN A 203 -14.49 -10.17 -7.54
C GLN A 203 -15.59 -9.50 -6.70
N LEU A 204 -15.66 -8.16 -6.69
CA LEU A 204 -16.75 -7.43 -6.04
C LEU A 204 -18.05 -7.43 -6.87
N GLN A 205 -18.01 -7.64 -8.19
CA GLN A 205 -19.23 -7.78 -9.00
C GLN A 205 -19.92 -9.13 -8.79
N ALA A 206 -19.14 -10.15 -8.46
CA ALA A 206 -19.67 -11.48 -8.25
C ALA A 206 -20.57 -11.50 -7.00
N LYS A 207 -21.61 -12.36 -7.02
CA LYS A 207 -22.45 -12.63 -5.84
C LYS A 207 -21.55 -12.93 -4.64
N ASP A 208 -21.95 -12.50 -3.44
CA ASP A 208 -21.16 -12.40 -2.21
C ASP A 208 -20.29 -13.62 -1.80
N LYS A 209 -20.46 -14.78 -2.43
CA LYS A 209 -19.74 -16.02 -2.15
C LYS A 209 -18.60 -16.35 -3.13
N LYS A 210 -18.39 -15.59 -4.20
CA LYS A 210 -17.28 -15.84 -5.13
C LYS A 210 -16.01 -15.18 -4.62
N SER A 211 -14.92 -15.93 -4.64
CA SER A 211 -13.57 -15.43 -4.42
C SER A 211 -12.63 -16.08 -5.42
N ASP A 212 -11.52 -15.42 -5.71
CA ASP A 212 -10.50 -15.92 -6.61
C ASP A 212 -9.12 -15.43 -6.14
N LYS A 213 -8.06 -15.93 -6.77
CA LYS A 213 -6.67 -15.68 -6.39
C LYS A 213 -5.97 -14.89 -7.47
N ILE A 214 -5.02 -14.03 -7.08
CA ILE A 214 -4.22 -13.29 -8.06
C ILE A 214 -3.34 -14.23 -8.88
N THR A 215 -3.03 -13.82 -10.10
CA THR A 215 -2.14 -14.59 -10.99
C THR A 215 -0.67 -14.49 -10.56
N THR A 216 0.18 -15.32 -11.17
CA THR A 216 1.63 -15.29 -10.94
C THR A 216 2.24 -13.96 -11.39
N GLU A 217 1.75 -13.37 -12.48
CA GLU A 217 2.18 -12.08 -13.00
C GLU A 217 1.82 -10.96 -12.03
N MET A 218 0.59 -10.94 -11.52
CA MET A 218 0.16 -9.97 -10.50
C MET A 218 0.99 -10.10 -9.22
N LYS A 219 1.30 -11.32 -8.79
CA LYS A 219 2.21 -11.56 -7.66
C LYS A 219 3.62 -10.99 -7.95
N ALA A 220 4.13 -11.17 -9.16
CA ALA A 220 5.44 -10.63 -9.53
C ALA A 220 5.42 -9.10 -9.55
N GLN A 221 4.33 -8.49 -10.02
CA GLN A 221 4.11 -7.03 -9.99
C GLN A 221 4.13 -6.52 -8.56
N VAL A 222 3.32 -7.11 -7.66
CA VAL A 222 3.27 -6.76 -6.22
C VAL A 222 4.66 -6.81 -5.57
N ASN A 223 5.41 -7.90 -5.80
CA ASN A 223 6.76 -8.06 -5.28
C ASN A 223 7.80 -7.13 -5.92
N GLY A 224 7.46 -6.44 -7.01
CA GLY A 224 8.39 -5.64 -7.81
C GLY A 224 7.89 -4.23 -8.14
N TRP A 225 7.05 -3.62 -7.29
CA TRP A 225 6.51 -2.28 -7.54
C TRP A 225 7.59 -1.23 -7.79
N LYS A 226 8.67 -1.24 -7.00
CA LYS A 226 9.83 -0.35 -7.18
C LYS A 226 10.56 -0.64 -8.50
N GLU A 227 10.73 -1.91 -8.84
CA GLU A 227 11.39 -2.37 -10.07
C GLU A 227 10.64 -1.86 -11.31
N LEU A 228 9.32 -2.07 -11.35
CA LEU A 228 8.47 -1.63 -12.46
C LEU A 228 8.36 -0.10 -12.53
N SER A 229 8.21 0.59 -11.39
CA SER A 229 8.19 2.06 -11.34
C SER A 229 9.51 2.64 -11.89
N LYS A 230 10.65 2.08 -11.47
CA LYS A 230 11.97 2.48 -11.96
C LYS A 230 12.13 2.23 -13.46
N ALA A 231 11.66 1.09 -13.96
CA ALA A 231 11.75 0.75 -15.38
C ALA A 231 10.98 1.74 -16.25
N LEU A 232 9.78 2.17 -15.82
CA LEU A 232 8.99 3.18 -16.54
C LEU A 232 9.60 4.59 -16.42
N LEU A 233 10.03 5.02 -15.23
CA LEU A 233 10.64 6.35 -15.05
C LEU A 233 11.91 6.56 -15.90
N LYS A 234 12.66 5.50 -16.20
CA LYS A 234 13.83 5.57 -17.09
C LYS A 234 13.48 5.98 -18.51
N THR A 235 12.28 5.71 -18.99
CA THR A 235 11.90 6.02 -20.39
C THR A 235 11.61 7.51 -20.59
N ASP A 236 11.42 8.27 -19.51
CA ASP A 236 11.23 9.73 -19.54
C ASP A 236 12.54 10.54 -19.55
N VAL A 237 13.67 9.91 -19.21
CA VAL A 237 14.99 10.56 -19.19
C VAL A 237 15.33 11.07 -20.59
N LYS A 238 16.02 12.21 -20.73
CA LYS A 238 16.42 12.73 -22.04
C LYS A 238 17.90 12.39 -22.34
N PRO A 239 18.22 11.72 -23.48
CA PRO A 239 17.29 11.11 -24.45
C PRO A 239 16.57 9.87 -23.87
N PRO A 240 15.34 9.56 -24.35
CA PRO A 240 14.52 8.48 -23.80
C PRO A 240 15.19 7.13 -23.91
N ALA A 241 15.33 6.44 -22.76
CA ALA A 241 15.77 5.06 -22.74
C ALA A 241 14.67 4.14 -23.26
N LYS A 242 15.04 3.06 -23.96
CA LYS A 242 14.10 1.99 -24.29
C LYS A 242 13.66 1.27 -23.01
N PHE A 243 12.36 0.96 -22.94
CA PHE A 243 11.84 0.12 -21.87
C PHE A 243 12.51 -1.26 -21.91
N THR A 244 12.92 -1.77 -20.75
CA THR A 244 13.48 -3.13 -20.61
C THR A 244 12.36 -4.07 -20.14
N PRO A 245 12.00 -5.10 -20.92
CA PRO A 245 10.97 -6.07 -20.54
C PRO A 245 11.21 -6.69 -19.17
N ILE A 246 10.12 -6.89 -18.43
CA ILE A 246 10.08 -7.62 -17.15
C ILE A 246 9.14 -8.81 -17.34
N GLU A 247 9.66 -9.86 -17.99
CA GLU A 247 8.91 -11.06 -18.41
C GLU A 247 8.08 -11.69 -17.30
N LYS A 248 8.64 -11.82 -16.08
CA LYS A 248 7.94 -12.39 -14.91
C LYS A 248 6.65 -11.63 -14.52
N MET A 249 6.52 -10.37 -14.92
CA MET A 249 5.34 -9.53 -14.67
C MET A 249 4.36 -9.53 -15.85
N GLY A 250 4.71 -10.17 -16.97
CA GLY A 250 3.98 -10.05 -18.23
C GLY A 250 4.04 -8.64 -18.84
N VAL A 251 5.10 -7.86 -18.56
CA VAL A 251 5.23 -6.47 -19.00
C VAL A 251 6.44 -6.32 -19.92
N LEU A 252 6.19 -6.13 -21.20
CA LEU A 252 7.20 -6.09 -22.26
C LEU A 252 7.44 -4.68 -22.79
N THR A 253 6.49 -3.77 -22.65
CA THR A 253 6.57 -2.39 -23.18
C THR A 253 6.25 -1.33 -22.13
N ALA A 254 6.62 -0.07 -22.42
CA ALA A 254 6.29 1.07 -21.57
C ALA A 254 4.76 1.28 -21.45
N GLU A 255 4.01 1.03 -22.52
CA GLU A 255 2.56 1.10 -22.55
C GLU A 255 1.94 0.05 -21.63
N GLN A 256 2.45 -1.19 -21.66
CA GLN A 256 2.02 -2.25 -20.75
C GLN A 256 2.38 -1.93 -19.29
N ALA A 257 3.54 -1.31 -19.04
CA ALA A 257 3.93 -0.85 -17.71
C ALA A 257 2.97 0.24 -17.20
N ALA A 258 2.64 1.21 -18.05
CA ALA A 258 1.69 2.27 -17.72
C ALA A 258 0.27 1.73 -17.46
N ALA A 259 -0.18 0.74 -18.24
CA ALA A 259 -1.46 0.04 -18.04
C ALA A 259 -1.45 -0.91 -16.83
N THR A 260 -0.28 -1.24 -16.28
CA THR A 260 -0.15 -2.07 -15.07
C THR A 260 -0.10 -1.21 -13.82
N LEU A 261 0.58 -0.06 -13.85
CA LEU A 261 0.80 0.81 -12.69
C LEU A 261 -0.42 1.67 -12.36
N GLY A 262 -0.96 1.49 -11.16
CA GLY A 262 -1.98 2.35 -10.56
C GLY A 262 -1.41 3.71 -10.11
N ILE A 263 -0.27 3.70 -9.44
CA ILE A 263 0.50 4.88 -9.10
C ILE A 263 1.96 4.43 -8.93
N LEU A 264 2.90 5.25 -9.37
CA LEU A 264 4.32 4.91 -9.29
C LEU A 264 4.88 5.26 -7.92
N ARG A 265 5.80 4.42 -7.45
CA ARG A 265 6.75 4.81 -6.42
C ARG A 265 7.75 5.77 -7.04
N PHE A 266 8.03 6.89 -6.37
CA PHE A 266 9.16 7.72 -6.78
C PHE A 266 10.47 6.93 -6.64
N VAL A 267 11.30 6.97 -7.68
CA VAL A 267 12.64 6.37 -7.70
C VAL A 267 13.55 7.31 -8.46
N GLU A 268 14.64 7.76 -7.84
CA GLU A 268 15.69 8.47 -8.57
C GLU A 268 16.32 7.53 -9.60
N VAL A 269 16.34 7.98 -10.85
CA VAL A 269 16.98 7.29 -11.97
C VAL A 269 18.06 8.20 -12.55
N PRO A 270 19.18 7.66 -13.06
CA PRO A 270 20.22 8.48 -13.68
C PRO A 270 19.65 9.38 -14.78
N GLY A 271 19.89 10.69 -14.70
CA GLY A 271 19.36 11.69 -15.63
C GLY A 271 17.87 12.03 -15.45
N GLY A 272 17.19 11.44 -14.46
CA GLY A 272 15.80 11.73 -14.12
C GLY A 272 15.64 12.83 -13.06
N MET A 273 14.41 12.98 -12.57
CA MET A 273 14.08 13.93 -11.50
C MET A 273 14.71 13.48 -10.17
N THR A 274 15.39 14.41 -9.49
CA THR A 274 15.93 14.17 -8.15
C THR A 274 14.85 14.27 -7.08
N GLU A 275 15.08 13.68 -5.92
CA GLU A 275 14.20 13.77 -4.75
C GLU A 275 13.94 15.23 -4.36
N ALA A 276 15.00 16.02 -4.25
CA ALA A 276 14.90 17.45 -3.91
C ALA A 276 14.03 18.20 -4.93
N LYS A 277 14.23 17.96 -6.23
CA LYS A 277 13.44 18.65 -7.27
C LYS A 277 11.97 18.19 -7.27
N ALA A 278 11.73 16.90 -7.08
CA ALA A 278 10.38 16.36 -7.01
C ALA A 278 9.60 16.92 -5.81
N LEU A 279 10.25 17.08 -4.65
CA LEU A 279 9.67 17.70 -3.46
C LEU A 279 9.45 19.21 -3.64
N GLU A 280 10.38 19.93 -4.25
CA GLU A 280 10.20 21.35 -4.59
C GLU A 280 8.93 21.55 -5.45
N LEU A 281 8.78 20.74 -6.51
CA LEU A 281 7.61 20.77 -7.38
C LEU A 281 6.32 20.34 -6.66
N PHE A 282 6.43 19.39 -5.73
CA PHE A 282 5.31 18.95 -4.91
C PHE A 282 4.79 20.10 -4.02
N HIS A 283 5.68 20.77 -3.29
CA HIS A 283 5.31 21.90 -2.42
C HIS A 283 4.80 23.10 -3.24
N ALA A 284 5.39 23.38 -4.40
CA ALA A 284 4.93 24.43 -5.31
C ALA A 284 3.50 24.18 -5.86
N SER A 285 2.98 22.96 -5.75
CA SER A 285 1.60 22.63 -6.10
C SER A 285 0.58 22.90 -4.98
N GLY A 286 1.04 23.39 -3.81
CA GLY A 286 0.20 23.64 -2.64
C GLY A 286 -0.10 22.41 -1.80
N ARG A 287 0.59 21.28 -2.03
CA ARG A 287 0.49 20.06 -1.22
C ARG A 287 1.63 19.98 -0.21
N ASN A 288 1.31 19.50 0.99
CA ASN A 288 2.25 19.19 2.08
C ASN A 288 2.20 17.71 2.46
#